data_AF-A0A0B5I3Y2-F1
#
_entry.id   AF-A0A0B5I3Y2-F1
#
_cell.length_a   1.000
_cell.length_b   1.000
_cell.length_c   1.000
_cell.angle_alpha   90.00
_cell.angle_beta   90.00
_cell.angle_gamma   90.00
#
_symmetry.space_group_name_H-M   'P 1'
#
loop_
_entity.id
_entity.type
_entity.pdbx_description
1 polymer ?
#
loop_
_entity_poly.entity_id
_entity_poly.type
_entity_poly.pdbx_seq_one_letter_code
_entity_poly.pdbx_strand_id
1 'polypeptide(L)'
;MRRRTFLKGSLLGAAAAAVPLDTLLATGASAAEPAPVTSLSALQSAIDRAVPGDRIVVADGTYTVPSGGAIDVSGRSGITIVSQTRGGAVLQGPRSFVLDGASAITISGFALRQSGTLEIPAGTTGIRLTRNDIRFADVDGLDWVLVEGDDAKVDRNHFHDRTTQGIFLVVDGPGTTAVAQRLHVFKNHFSGHAYAGTNGGESIRLGVSSRALSTADAIVEYNLFERCDGDPEAISVKSSGNTIRYNTLRDSQGGIVLRHGNHSTVEGNWLLGGKEGIRLYGNDHLVVNNHLAGLTGRALVIGSGTTRDHHEGETTEERRGNDACDRAVIVHNTLRANKSSLSGETRTYEPRDVVVADNLIVGDSGSLVALGANTGFIWQGNILWGAASDGTLPNAGYTRVDPRLVPSSDGVHRLAAGSPAIGAATLTTLSVPEDIDGHARGTARDIGADEYSTLAPVRRPLTPTDVGPNAS
;
A
#
# COMPACT_ATOMS: atom_id res chain seq x y z
N MET A 1 -44.72 7.30 28.21
CA MET A 1 -44.69 7.23 29.70
C MET A 1 -45.20 5.87 30.16
N ARG A 2 -44.34 5.02 30.73
CA ARG A 2 -44.69 4.02 31.76
C ARG A 2 -43.39 3.36 32.26
N ARG A 3 -43.08 3.63 33.53
CA ARG A 3 -41.92 3.16 34.29
C ARG A 3 -42.03 1.64 34.53
N ARG A 4 -40.91 0.91 34.45
CA ARG A 4 -40.80 -0.47 34.92
C ARG A 4 -40.05 -0.51 36.26
N THR A 5 -40.72 -1.11 37.23
CA THR A 5 -40.30 -1.29 38.61
C THR A 5 -39.47 -2.58 38.73
N PHE A 6 -38.33 -2.53 39.42
CA PHE A 6 -37.52 -3.71 39.75
C PHE A 6 -38.09 -4.41 41.00
N LEU A 7 -38.30 -5.73 40.91
CA LEU A 7 -38.53 -6.61 42.05
C LEU A 7 -37.22 -7.30 42.44
N LYS A 8 -36.85 -7.16 43.72
CA LYS A 8 -35.77 -7.90 44.37
C LYS A 8 -36.29 -9.28 44.76
N GLY A 9 -35.61 -10.33 44.30
CA GLY A 9 -35.80 -11.71 44.78
C GLY A 9 -34.58 -12.15 45.57
N SER A 10 -34.78 -12.45 46.85
CA SER A 10 -33.83 -13.10 47.75
C SER A 10 -33.85 -14.62 47.53
N LEU A 11 -32.70 -15.25 47.37
CA LEU A 11 -32.55 -16.71 47.43
C LEU A 11 -31.49 -17.09 48.47
N LEU A 12 -31.93 -17.99 49.36
CA LEU A 12 -31.21 -18.59 50.47
C LEU A 12 -30.06 -19.48 50.00
N GLY A 13 -29.02 -19.53 50.82
CA GLY A 13 -27.81 -20.32 50.59
C GLY A 13 -27.99 -21.82 50.84
N ALA A 14 -27.21 -22.60 50.11
CA ALA A 14 -26.83 -23.96 50.44
C ALA A 14 -25.30 -24.03 50.41
N ALA A 15 -24.73 -24.54 51.50
CA ALA A 15 -23.29 -24.73 51.66
C ALA A 15 -22.81 -25.91 50.80
N ALA A 16 -21.78 -25.67 49.98
CA ALA A 16 -20.97 -26.71 49.37
C ALA A 16 -19.49 -26.44 49.71
N ALA A 17 -18.80 -27.49 50.14
CA ALA A 17 -17.45 -27.44 50.68
C ALA A 17 -16.44 -26.84 49.69
N ALA A 18 -15.66 -25.87 50.16
CA ALA A 18 -14.51 -25.34 49.44
C ALA A 18 -13.36 -26.36 49.51
N VAL A 19 -13.04 -26.96 48.37
CA VAL A 19 -11.74 -27.58 48.13
C VAL A 19 -10.83 -26.47 47.61
N PRO A 20 -9.63 -26.24 48.18
CA PRO A 20 -8.73 -25.21 47.69
C PRO A 20 -8.27 -25.61 46.28
N LEU A 21 -8.69 -24.85 45.27
CA LEU A 21 -8.25 -25.02 43.89
C LEU A 21 -6.90 -24.30 43.66
N ASP A 22 -5.98 -24.43 44.61
CA ASP A 22 -4.62 -23.91 44.53
C ASP A 22 -3.65 -25.10 44.55
N THR A 23 -3.54 -25.81 43.43
CA THR A 23 -2.33 -26.60 43.03
C THR A 23 -2.56 -27.36 41.73
N LEU A 24 -2.93 -26.67 40.65
CA LEU A 24 -2.76 -27.18 39.28
C LEU A 24 -2.32 -26.03 38.37
N LEU A 25 -1.32 -25.26 38.84
CA LEU A 25 -0.41 -24.58 37.92
C LEU A 25 0.45 -25.67 37.29
N ALA A 26 -0.11 -26.27 36.24
CA ALA A 26 0.66 -27.05 35.30
C ALA A 26 1.81 -26.15 34.85
N THR A 27 3.01 -26.58 35.20
CA THR A 27 4.25 -26.14 34.59
C THR A 27 4.03 -26.09 33.08
N GLY A 28 3.92 -24.89 32.53
CA GLY A 28 4.08 -24.68 31.10
C GLY A 28 5.51 -25.08 30.79
N ALA A 29 5.72 -26.35 30.48
CA ALA A 29 6.93 -26.79 29.83
C ALA A 29 7.03 -25.94 28.57
N SER A 30 7.97 -25.00 28.53
CA SER A 30 8.43 -24.43 27.28
C SER A 30 8.82 -25.63 26.44
N ALA A 31 7.98 -26.01 25.47
CA ALA A 31 8.36 -27.00 24.49
C ALA A 31 9.71 -26.53 23.94
N ALA A 32 10.75 -27.34 24.13
CA ALA A 32 12.05 -27.02 23.58
C ALA A 32 11.84 -26.72 22.09
N GLU A 33 12.33 -25.58 21.59
CA GLU A 33 12.20 -25.31 20.16
C GLU A 33 12.76 -26.52 19.40
N PRO A 34 12.05 -27.01 18.36
CA PRO A 34 12.54 -28.11 17.55
C PRO A 34 13.98 -27.85 17.12
N ALA A 35 14.85 -28.85 17.23
CA ALA A 35 16.22 -28.72 16.77
C ALA A 35 16.22 -28.22 15.31
N PRO A 36 16.94 -27.13 14.99
CA PRO A 36 16.92 -26.58 13.64
C PRO A 36 17.36 -27.61 12.60
N VAL A 37 16.69 -27.63 11.45
CA VAL A 37 17.12 -28.45 10.31
C VAL A 37 18.34 -27.79 9.66
N THR A 38 19.36 -28.60 9.34
CA THR A 38 20.67 -28.09 8.89
C THR A 38 20.99 -28.41 7.43
N SER A 39 20.06 -29.01 6.68
CA SER A 39 20.22 -29.31 5.25
C SER A 39 18.90 -29.19 4.49
N LEU A 40 18.97 -29.03 3.17
CA LEU A 40 17.79 -29.04 2.29
C LEU A 40 17.00 -30.35 2.38
N SER A 41 17.69 -31.49 2.50
CA SER A 41 17.04 -32.80 2.64
C SER A 41 16.31 -32.94 3.98
N ALA A 42 16.87 -32.42 5.06
CA ALA A 42 16.24 -32.40 6.37
C ALA A 42 15.04 -31.43 6.40
N LEU A 43 15.15 -30.27 5.74
CA LEU A 43 14.05 -29.33 5.55
C LEU A 43 12.90 -29.98 4.78
N GLN A 44 13.17 -30.58 3.62
CA GLN A 44 12.13 -31.26 2.84
C GLN A 44 11.47 -32.37 3.65
N SER A 45 12.26 -33.21 4.32
CA SER A 45 11.74 -34.27 5.19
C SER A 45 10.87 -33.75 6.33
N ALA A 46 11.18 -32.57 6.87
CA ALA A 46 10.38 -31.93 7.91
C ALA A 46 9.05 -31.41 7.33
N ILE A 47 9.06 -30.77 6.16
CA ILE A 47 7.85 -30.31 5.46
C ILE A 47 6.95 -31.50 5.11
N ASP A 48 7.55 -32.60 4.65
CA ASP A 48 6.81 -33.79 4.23
C ASP A 48 6.00 -34.44 5.38
N ARG A 49 6.51 -34.32 6.61
CA ARG A 49 5.87 -34.83 7.83
C ARG A 49 5.03 -33.81 8.57
N ALA A 50 5.11 -32.53 8.18
CA ALA A 50 4.49 -31.47 8.94
C ALA A 50 2.97 -31.54 8.89
N VAL A 51 2.35 -31.25 10.03
CA VAL A 51 0.90 -31.11 10.20
C VAL A 51 0.55 -29.65 10.53
N PRO A 52 -0.72 -29.23 10.34
CA PRO A 52 -1.12 -27.86 10.69
C PRO A 52 -0.77 -27.50 12.13
N GLY A 53 -0.13 -26.33 12.31
CA GLY A 53 0.42 -25.84 13.58
C GLY A 53 1.92 -26.05 13.73
N ASP A 54 2.55 -26.89 12.91
CA ASP A 54 3.99 -27.16 13.02
C ASP A 54 4.83 -25.93 12.64
N ARG A 55 5.96 -25.83 13.34
CA ARG A 55 6.99 -24.82 13.15
C ARG A 55 8.32 -25.49 12.80
N ILE A 56 8.79 -25.29 11.58
CA ILE A 56 10.07 -25.81 11.09
C ILE A 56 11.10 -24.69 11.14
N VAL A 57 12.11 -24.83 12.00
CA VAL A 57 13.22 -23.89 12.14
C VAL A 57 14.38 -24.34 11.27
N VAL A 58 14.84 -23.49 10.36
CA VAL A 58 16.01 -23.72 9.49
C VAL A 58 17.21 -23.05 10.12
N ALA A 59 18.28 -23.81 10.35
CA ALA A 59 19.50 -23.28 10.95
C ALA A 59 20.11 -22.15 10.11
N ASP A 60 20.92 -21.31 10.76
CA ASP A 60 21.70 -20.31 10.02
C ASP A 60 22.70 -21.00 9.09
N GLY A 61 22.83 -20.49 7.88
CA GLY A 61 23.69 -21.07 6.85
C GLY A 61 23.21 -20.74 5.43
N THR A 62 24.05 -21.10 4.46
CA THR A 62 23.73 -20.94 3.04
C THR A 62 23.27 -22.26 2.43
N TYR A 63 22.10 -22.24 1.83
CA TYR A 63 21.47 -23.39 1.20
C TYR A 63 21.30 -23.13 -0.29
N THR A 64 22.14 -23.79 -1.10
CA THR A 64 22.06 -23.72 -2.56
C THR A 64 21.05 -24.75 -3.05
N VAL A 65 19.89 -24.30 -3.53
CA VAL A 65 18.92 -25.16 -4.21
C VAL A 65 19.47 -25.47 -5.60
N PRO A 66 19.68 -26.75 -5.96
CA PRO A 66 20.27 -27.11 -7.24
C PRO A 66 19.34 -26.74 -8.41
N SER A 67 19.90 -26.56 -9.60
CA SER A 67 19.09 -26.35 -10.82
C SER A 67 18.10 -27.51 -11.01
N GLY A 68 16.84 -27.18 -11.33
CA GLY A 68 15.73 -28.13 -11.37
C GLY A 68 15.17 -28.53 -9.99
N GLY A 69 15.87 -28.26 -8.90
CA GLY A 69 15.40 -28.49 -7.53
C GLY A 69 14.42 -27.44 -7.02
N ALA A 70 13.78 -27.74 -5.89
CA ALA A 70 12.89 -26.86 -5.13
C ALA A 70 12.78 -27.35 -3.67
N ILE A 71 12.31 -26.46 -2.79
CA ILE A 71 11.77 -26.79 -1.48
C ILE A 71 10.25 -26.90 -1.66
N ASP A 72 9.75 -28.12 -1.75
CA ASP A 72 8.37 -28.39 -2.11
C ASP A 72 7.43 -28.28 -0.89
N VAL A 73 6.44 -27.40 -0.98
CA VAL A 73 5.43 -27.15 0.05
C VAL A 73 4.02 -27.52 -0.45
N SER A 74 3.92 -28.30 -1.53
CA SER A 74 2.67 -28.61 -2.21
C SER A 74 1.69 -29.39 -1.32
N GLY A 75 0.41 -29.02 -1.39
CA GLY A 75 -0.69 -29.61 -0.64
C GLY A 75 -0.62 -29.43 0.89
N ARG A 76 0.33 -28.64 1.40
CA ARG A 76 0.48 -28.40 2.84
C ARG A 76 -0.44 -27.30 3.32
N SER A 77 -0.82 -27.38 4.59
CA SER A 77 -1.68 -26.38 5.22
C SER A 77 -1.23 -26.02 6.63
N GLY A 78 -1.26 -24.74 6.97
CA GLY A 78 -1.14 -24.26 8.35
C GLY A 78 0.24 -24.44 8.99
N ILE A 79 1.32 -24.50 8.21
CA ILE A 79 2.69 -24.68 8.71
C ILE A 79 3.49 -23.38 8.65
N THR A 80 4.42 -23.20 9.59
CA THR A 80 5.38 -22.10 9.59
C THR A 80 6.77 -22.63 9.32
N ILE A 81 7.40 -22.14 8.26
CA ILE A 81 8.81 -22.38 7.92
C ILE A 81 9.57 -21.08 8.21
N VAL A 82 10.58 -21.16 9.07
CA VAL A 82 11.28 -19.97 9.56
C VAL A 82 12.79 -20.14 9.51
N SER A 83 13.51 -19.04 9.37
CA SER A 83 14.95 -19.01 9.67
C SER A 83 15.21 -18.90 11.17
N GLN A 84 16.25 -19.59 11.67
CA GLN A 84 16.66 -19.57 13.08
C GLN A 84 16.94 -18.16 13.57
N THR A 85 17.77 -17.40 12.84
CA THR A 85 17.88 -15.96 13.01
C THR A 85 17.40 -15.24 11.76
N ARG A 86 16.86 -14.04 11.91
CA ARG A 86 16.34 -13.27 10.78
C ARG A 86 17.49 -12.91 9.81
N GLY A 87 17.40 -13.38 8.58
CA GLY A 87 18.42 -13.27 7.55
C GLY A 87 19.53 -14.34 7.64
N GLY A 88 19.50 -15.22 8.64
CA GLY A 88 20.56 -16.19 8.92
C GLY A 88 20.56 -17.40 7.98
N ALA A 89 19.39 -17.86 7.56
CA ALA A 89 19.23 -18.87 6.52
C ALA A 89 19.13 -18.20 5.15
N VAL A 90 20.19 -18.35 4.35
CA VAL A 90 20.28 -17.81 2.99
C VAL A 90 19.85 -18.90 1.99
N LEU A 91 18.80 -18.63 1.22
CA LEU A 91 18.35 -19.51 0.13
C LEU A 91 18.79 -18.91 -1.21
N GLN A 92 19.56 -19.67 -1.99
CA GLN A 92 20.07 -19.25 -3.29
C GLN A 92 19.93 -20.35 -4.34
N GLY A 93 20.11 -19.98 -5.61
CA GLY A 93 19.91 -20.86 -6.76
C GLY A 93 18.72 -20.42 -7.61
N PRO A 94 18.33 -21.20 -8.64
CA PRO A 94 17.26 -20.77 -9.55
C PRO A 94 15.89 -20.66 -8.89
N ARG A 95 15.59 -21.51 -7.91
CA ARG A 95 14.30 -21.55 -7.19
C ARG A 95 14.52 -21.73 -5.69
N SER A 96 13.46 -21.53 -4.92
CA SER A 96 13.42 -21.79 -3.47
C SER A 96 12.20 -22.63 -3.11
N PHE A 97 11.24 -22.07 -2.39
CA PHE A 97 9.92 -22.64 -2.14
C PHE A 97 9.11 -22.74 -3.43
N VAL A 98 8.48 -23.89 -3.63
CA VAL A 98 7.44 -24.10 -4.65
C VAL A 98 6.15 -24.43 -3.90
N LEU A 99 5.11 -23.70 -4.24
CA LEU A 99 3.79 -23.78 -3.63
C LEU A 99 2.83 -24.31 -4.70
N ASP A 100 2.04 -25.32 -4.37
CA ASP A 100 0.94 -25.80 -5.23
C ASP A 100 -0.17 -26.37 -4.33
N GLY A 101 -1.40 -25.90 -4.51
CA GLY A 101 -2.53 -26.27 -3.63
C GLY A 101 -2.29 -26.05 -2.12
N ALA A 102 -1.31 -25.20 -1.77
CA ALA A 102 -0.92 -24.94 -0.38
C ALA A 102 -1.81 -23.85 0.24
N SER A 103 -2.02 -23.92 1.56
CA SER A 103 -2.83 -22.94 2.28
C SER A 103 -2.26 -22.54 3.64
N ALA A 104 -2.47 -21.31 4.08
CA ALA A 104 -2.05 -20.85 5.41
C ALA A 104 -0.56 -21.15 5.74
N ILE A 105 0.32 -21.05 4.74
CA ILE A 105 1.78 -21.25 4.90
C ILE A 105 2.43 -19.93 5.29
N THR A 106 3.28 -19.94 6.31
CA THR A 106 4.14 -18.78 6.64
C THR A 106 5.60 -19.09 6.31
N ILE A 107 6.21 -18.28 5.46
CA ILE A 107 7.65 -18.30 5.15
C ILE A 107 8.26 -17.04 5.76
N SER A 108 9.12 -17.23 6.76
CA SER A 108 9.55 -16.13 7.63
C SER A 108 11.05 -16.04 7.89
N GLY A 109 11.59 -14.83 7.78
CA GLY A 109 12.93 -14.53 8.28
C GLY A 109 14.08 -14.94 7.38
N PHE A 110 13.87 -15.35 6.13
CA PHE A 110 14.93 -15.81 5.24
C PHE A 110 15.65 -14.66 4.54
N ALA A 111 16.90 -14.89 4.15
CA ALA A 111 17.57 -14.12 3.11
C ALA A 111 17.38 -14.85 1.76
N LEU A 112 16.56 -14.28 0.89
CA LEU A 112 16.16 -14.85 -0.39
C LEU A 112 17.01 -14.24 -1.52
N ARG A 113 17.77 -15.08 -2.23
CA ARG A 113 18.80 -14.75 -3.25
C ARG A 113 18.64 -15.55 -4.55
N GLN A 114 17.41 -15.79 -4.95
CA GLN A 114 17.06 -16.63 -6.09
C GLN A 114 17.39 -15.91 -7.40
N SER A 115 17.61 -16.67 -8.47
CA SER A 115 17.73 -16.14 -9.84
C SER A 115 16.48 -16.39 -10.69
N GLY A 116 15.37 -16.75 -10.05
CA GLY A 116 14.06 -16.98 -10.66
C GLY A 116 12.96 -16.44 -9.75
N THR A 117 11.76 -16.27 -10.31
CA THR A 117 10.59 -15.72 -9.62
C THR A 117 10.13 -16.64 -8.50
N LEU A 118 9.73 -16.05 -7.37
CA LEU A 118 8.99 -16.73 -6.32
C LEU A 118 7.50 -16.53 -6.56
N GLU A 119 6.81 -17.63 -6.86
CA GLU A 119 5.38 -17.61 -7.20
C GLU A 119 4.53 -18.03 -5.99
N ILE A 120 3.45 -17.29 -5.77
CA ILE A 120 2.29 -17.69 -4.95
C ILE A 120 1.17 -17.99 -5.95
N PRO A 121 1.11 -19.20 -6.52
CA PRO A 121 0.29 -19.46 -7.68
C PRO A 121 -1.20 -19.53 -7.35
N ALA A 122 -2.02 -19.44 -8.39
CA ALA A 122 -3.46 -19.67 -8.31
C ALA A 122 -3.78 -21.02 -7.65
N GLY A 123 -4.86 -21.08 -6.89
CA GLY A 123 -5.24 -22.27 -6.11
C GLY A 123 -4.55 -22.37 -4.74
N THR A 124 -3.65 -21.44 -4.41
CA THR A 124 -3.19 -21.23 -3.03
C THR A 124 -4.05 -20.18 -2.31
N THR A 125 -4.11 -20.24 -0.97
CA THR A 125 -4.80 -19.23 -0.15
C THR A 125 -4.08 -18.97 1.17
N GLY A 126 -4.00 -17.71 1.60
CA GLY A 126 -3.45 -17.38 2.93
C GLY A 126 -1.94 -17.59 3.04
N ILE A 127 -1.21 -17.53 1.92
CA ILE A 127 0.25 -17.61 1.93
C ILE A 127 0.84 -16.32 2.47
N ARG A 128 1.74 -16.43 3.45
CA ARG A 128 2.38 -15.29 4.10
C ARG A 128 3.88 -15.30 3.89
N LEU A 129 4.39 -14.30 3.19
CA LEU A 129 5.81 -13.97 3.13
C LEU A 129 6.09 -12.86 4.14
N THR A 130 6.84 -13.16 5.20
CA THR A 130 7.09 -12.16 6.24
C THR A 130 8.52 -12.07 6.73
N ARG A 131 8.99 -10.86 7.04
CA ARG A 131 10.31 -10.65 7.65
C ARG A 131 11.49 -11.18 6.83
N ASN A 132 11.32 -11.31 5.52
CA ASN A 132 12.36 -11.78 4.63
C ASN A 132 13.18 -10.60 4.09
N ASP A 133 14.46 -10.86 3.90
CA ASP A 133 15.37 -9.98 3.17
C ASP A 133 15.45 -10.51 1.72
N ILE A 134 14.95 -9.73 0.77
CA ILE A 134 14.68 -10.15 -0.61
C ILE A 134 15.56 -9.34 -1.54
N ARG A 135 16.53 -10.03 -2.14
CA ARG A 135 17.44 -9.46 -3.15
C ARG A 135 17.78 -10.55 -4.15
N PHE A 136 16.89 -10.72 -5.13
CA PHE A 136 17.09 -11.73 -6.18
C PHE A 136 18.19 -11.26 -7.13
N ALA A 137 18.64 -12.17 -7.99
CA ALA A 137 19.64 -11.84 -9.01
C ALA A 137 19.11 -10.75 -9.96
N ASP A 138 20.00 -9.85 -10.35
CA ASP A 138 19.76 -8.83 -11.38
C ASP A 138 19.68 -9.49 -12.77
N VAL A 139 18.51 -10.03 -13.07
CA VAL A 139 18.16 -10.62 -14.38
C VAL A 139 17.17 -9.68 -15.06
N ASP A 140 17.43 -9.34 -16.31
CA ASP A 140 16.57 -8.45 -17.09
C ASP A 140 15.19 -9.09 -17.32
N GLY A 141 14.13 -8.34 -17.01
CA GLY A 141 12.74 -8.78 -17.13
C GLY A 141 12.26 -9.75 -16.03
N LEU A 142 13.06 -10.02 -15.00
CA LEU A 142 12.68 -10.97 -13.95
C LEU A 142 11.81 -10.32 -12.86
N ASP A 143 10.53 -10.62 -12.79
CA ASP A 143 9.73 -10.23 -11.63
C ASP A 143 10.13 -11.06 -10.40
N TRP A 144 10.28 -10.45 -9.22
CA TRP A 144 10.81 -11.16 -8.05
C TRP A 144 9.74 -12.00 -7.35
N VAL A 145 8.62 -11.39 -6.97
CA VAL A 145 7.50 -12.11 -6.34
C VAL A 145 6.26 -11.92 -7.20
N LEU A 146 5.66 -13.02 -7.64
CA LEU A 146 4.39 -13.06 -8.38
C LEU A 146 3.31 -13.68 -7.49
N VAL A 147 2.19 -12.97 -7.33
CA VAL A 147 1.03 -13.43 -6.57
C VAL A 147 -0.15 -13.63 -7.49
N GLU A 148 -0.68 -14.85 -7.53
CA GLU A 148 -1.90 -15.22 -8.24
C GLU A 148 -2.92 -15.93 -7.32
N GLY A 149 -2.51 -16.35 -6.12
CA GLY A 149 -3.36 -16.92 -5.08
C GLY A 149 -3.99 -15.87 -4.17
N ASP A 150 -5.18 -16.17 -3.67
CA ASP A 150 -5.97 -15.25 -2.83
C ASP A 150 -5.44 -15.14 -1.40
N ASP A 151 -5.84 -14.09 -0.68
CA ASP A 151 -5.59 -13.88 0.75
C ASP A 151 -4.08 -13.87 1.11
N ALA A 152 -3.22 -13.65 0.13
CA ALA A 152 -1.79 -13.57 0.35
C ALA A 152 -1.44 -12.38 1.26
N LYS A 153 -0.41 -12.54 2.08
CA LYS A 153 0.13 -11.48 2.92
C LYS A 153 1.62 -11.34 2.71
N VAL A 154 2.02 -10.20 2.16
CA VAL A 154 3.43 -9.85 1.96
C VAL A 154 3.74 -8.76 2.95
N ASP A 155 4.36 -9.09 4.08
CA ASP A 155 4.55 -8.10 5.16
C ASP A 155 5.92 -8.08 5.81
N ARG A 156 6.39 -6.88 6.16
CA ARG A 156 7.67 -6.69 6.86
C ARG A 156 8.86 -7.27 6.09
N ASN A 157 8.82 -7.34 4.77
CA ASN A 157 9.97 -7.76 3.97
C ASN A 157 10.82 -6.54 3.56
N HIS A 158 12.07 -6.77 3.17
CA HIS A 158 12.91 -5.76 2.52
C HIS A 158 13.20 -6.20 1.10
N PHE A 159 12.67 -5.50 0.11
CA PHE A 159 12.97 -5.67 -1.31
C PHE A 159 13.98 -4.60 -1.70
N HIS A 160 15.18 -4.96 -2.15
CA HIS A 160 16.20 -3.93 -2.36
C HIS A 160 17.30 -4.22 -3.37
N ASP A 161 17.91 -3.12 -3.83
CA ASP A 161 19.10 -3.07 -4.67
C ASP A 161 18.95 -3.81 -6.01
N ARG A 162 17.86 -3.51 -6.72
CA ARG A 162 17.63 -3.97 -8.08
C ARG A 162 18.15 -2.97 -9.09
N THR A 163 18.89 -3.45 -10.09
CA THR A 163 19.48 -2.59 -11.13
C THR A 163 19.02 -2.90 -12.57
N THR A 164 18.09 -3.85 -12.74
CA THR A 164 17.57 -4.30 -14.04
C THR A 164 16.07 -4.05 -14.22
N GLN A 165 15.57 -4.18 -15.45
CA GLN A 165 14.13 -4.23 -15.73
C GLN A 165 13.46 -5.37 -14.96
N GLY A 166 12.24 -5.17 -14.49
CA GLY A 166 11.34 -6.10 -13.81
C GLY A 166 10.84 -5.54 -12.49
N ILE A 167 9.85 -6.19 -11.88
CA ILE A 167 9.06 -5.66 -10.76
C ILE A 167 9.38 -6.41 -9.46
N PHE A 168 9.35 -5.74 -8.30
CA PHE A 168 9.54 -6.44 -7.01
C PHE A 168 8.36 -7.33 -6.67
N LEU A 169 7.14 -6.79 -6.73
CA LEU A 169 5.91 -7.48 -6.39
C LEU A 169 4.86 -7.30 -7.50
N VAL A 170 4.54 -8.38 -8.20
CA VAL A 170 3.45 -8.46 -9.17
C VAL A 170 2.28 -9.19 -8.54
N VAL A 171 1.09 -8.63 -8.72
CA VAL A 171 -0.16 -9.22 -8.25
C VAL A 171 -1.04 -9.39 -9.47
N ASP A 172 -1.15 -10.63 -9.91
CA ASP A 172 -2.00 -11.07 -10.98
C ASP A 172 -3.07 -11.97 -10.39
N GLY A 173 -3.63 -12.89 -11.15
CA GLY A 173 -4.65 -13.84 -10.71
C GLY A 173 -4.83 -14.94 -11.75
N PRO A 174 -5.69 -15.93 -11.48
CA PRO A 174 -5.87 -17.07 -12.37
C PRO A 174 -6.31 -16.64 -13.78
N GLY A 175 -5.70 -17.26 -14.79
CA GLY A 175 -6.02 -16.97 -16.19
C GLY A 175 -5.63 -15.55 -16.61
N THR A 176 -6.34 -15.01 -17.61
CA THR A 176 -5.94 -13.75 -18.28
C THR A 176 -6.76 -12.53 -17.86
N THR A 177 -7.86 -12.73 -17.12
CA THR A 177 -8.84 -11.68 -16.79
C THR A 177 -9.10 -11.49 -15.30
N ALA A 178 -8.75 -12.46 -14.45
CA ALA A 178 -8.93 -12.35 -13.00
C ALA A 178 -7.67 -11.84 -12.30
N VAL A 179 -7.85 -11.22 -11.14
CA VAL A 179 -6.80 -10.81 -10.20
C VAL A 179 -7.00 -11.52 -8.86
N ALA A 180 -5.91 -11.80 -8.16
CA ALA A 180 -5.91 -12.34 -6.80
C ALA A 180 -6.60 -11.36 -5.85
N GLN A 181 -7.39 -11.92 -4.93
CA GLN A 181 -8.24 -11.14 -4.06
C GLN A 181 -7.67 -10.99 -2.65
N ARG A 182 -7.99 -9.88 -2.00
CA ARG A 182 -7.73 -9.61 -0.57
C ARG A 182 -6.26 -9.71 -0.18
N LEU A 183 -5.36 -9.37 -1.11
CA LEU A 183 -3.93 -9.25 -0.83
C LEU A 183 -3.69 -8.17 0.22
N HIS A 184 -2.79 -8.43 1.17
CA HIS A 184 -2.33 -7.44 2.12
C HIS A 184 -0.81 -7.23 2.04
N VAL A 185 -0.40 -6.07 1.54
CA VAL A 185 1.00 -5.61 1.48
C VAL A 185 1.26 -4.63 2.63
N PHE A 186 1.98 -5.08 3.66
CA PHE A 186 2.05 -4.37 4.94
C PHE A 186 3.48 -4.15 5.45
N LYS A 187 3.86 -2.91 5.76
CA LYS A 187 5.17 -2.61 6.40
C LYS A 187 6.39 -3.17 5.66
N ASN A 188 6.33 -3.34 4.35
CA ASN A 188 7.50 -3.67 3.57
C ASN A 188 8.38 -2.44 3.36
N HIS A 189 9.67 -2.68 3.23
CA HIS A 189 10.64 -1.70 2.78
C HIS A 189 11.00 -2.03 1.33
N PHE A 190 10.68 -1.15 0.39
CA PHE A 190 11.14 -1.21 -0.99
C PHE A 190 12.21 -0.13 -1.16
N SER A 191 13.44 -0.50 -1.52
CA SER A 191 14.50 0.50 -1.61
C SER A 191 15.53 0.23 -2.70
N GLY A 192 15.91 1.27 -3.44
CA GLY A 192 16.99 1.17 -4.43
C GLY A 192 16.58 0.28 -5.61
N HIS A 193 15.62 0.75 -6.38
CA HIS A 193 15.33 0.19 -7.70
C HIS A 193 15.83 1.17 -8.74
N ALA A 194 16.95 0.88 -9.39
CA ALA A 194 17.56 1.76 -10.37
C ALA A 194 17.48 1.11 -11.75
N TYR A 195 16.62 1.62 -12.63
CA TYR A 195 16.53 1.15 -14.00
C TYR A 195 16.41 2.35 -14.93
N ALA A 196 17.29 2.43 -15.93
CA ALA A 196 17.37 3.58 -16.84
C ALA A 196 16.40 3.49 -18.03
N GLY A 197 15.66 2.38 -18.17
CA GLY A 197 14.63 2.25 -19.19
C GLY A 197 13.36 3.03 -18.83
N THR A 198 12.34 2.87 -19.67
CA THR A 198 11.14 3.72 -19.62
C THR A 198 9.88 3.01 -19.11
N ASN A 199 9.92 1.69 -18.96
CA ASN A 199 8.77 0.87 -18.57
C ASN A 199 9.21 -0.45 -17.93
N GLY A 200 8.41 -0.99 -17.02
CA GLY A 200 8.61 -2.32 -16.46
C GLY A 200 9.58 -2.34 -15.27
N GLY A 201 9.77 -1.20 -14.62
CA GLY A 201 10.57 -1.05 -13.41
C GLY A 201 9.73 -0.66 -12.19
N GLU A 202 8.44 -1.03 -12.15
CA GLU A 202 7.58 -0.71 -11.01
C GLU A 202 8.05 -1.43 -9.74
N SER A 203 7.80 -0.85 -8.55
CA SER A 203 8.02 -1.60 -7.30
C SER A 203 6.87 -2.56 -7.04
N ILE A 204 5.63 -2.10 -7.24
CA ILE A 204 4.43 -2.93 -7.14
C ILE A 204 3.58 -2.75 -8.39
N ARG A 205 3.06 -3.85 -8.95
CA ARG A 205 2.01 -3.83 -9.96
C ARG A 205 0.81 -4.65 -9.51
N LEU A 206 -0.36 -4.00 -9.36
CA LEU A 206 -1.62 -4.64 -8.98
C LEU A 206 -2.50 -4.89 -10.22
N GLY A 207 -2.26 -5.99 -10.88
CA GLY A 207 -2.95 -6.43 -12.09
C GLY A 207 -2.22 -6.05 -13.38
N VAL A 208 -2.97 -6.04 -14.47
CA VAL A 208 -2.54 -5.61 -15.79
C VAL A 208 -3.76 -5.09 -16.54
N SER A 209 -3.56 -4.40 -17.67
CA SER A 209 -4.65 -3.79 -18.42
C SER A 209 -5.81 -4.76 -18.71
N SER A 210 -5.55 -6.02 -19.10
CA SER A 210 -6.60 -7.03 -19.34
C SER A 210 -7.44 -7.39 -18.10
N ARG A 211 -6.94 -7.09 -16.90
CA ARG A 211 -7.55 -7.38 -15.59
C ARG A 211 -8.14 -6.13 -14.92
N ALA A 212 -8.14 -4.97 -15.59
CA ALA A 212 -8.49 -3.68 -15.01
C ALA A 212 -9.85 -3.66 -14.29
N LEU A 213 -10.87 -4.32 -14.87
CA LEU A 213 -12.23 -4.36 -14.32
C LEU A 213 -12.41 -5.39 -13.20
N SER A 214 -11.40 -6.23 -12.95
CA SER A 214 -11.45 -7.23 -11.87
C SER A 214 -11.16 -6.56 -10.53
N THR A 215 -12.03 -6.81 -9.55
CA THR A 215 -11.87 -6.31 -8.18
C THR A 215 -10.89 -7.17 -7.41
N ALA A 216 -9.77 -6.56 -6.99
CA ALA A 216 -8.75 -7.21 -6.18
C ALA A 216 -8.99 -7.06 -4.68
N ASP A 217 -9.64 -5.97 -4.24
CA ASP A 217 -9.74 -5.61 -2.81
C ASP A 217 -8.37 -5.66 -2.09
N ALA A 218 -7.29 -5.32 -2.80
CA ALA A 218 -5.95 -5.34 -2.22
C ALA A 218 -5.74 -4.14 -1.31
N ILE A 219 -5.01 -4.35 -0.21
CA ILE A 219 -4.61 -3.32 0.74
C ILE A 219 -3.08 -3.18 0.70
N VAL A 220 -2.60 -2.02 0.27
CA VAL A 220 -1.18 -1.64 0.31
C VAL A 220 -1.02 -0.55 1.36
N GLU A 221 -0.55 -0.92 2.55
CA GLU A 221 -0.47 0.02 3.66
C GLU A 221 0.79 -0.04 4.52
N TYR A 222 1.16 1.13 5.06
CA TYR A 222 2.33 1.32 5.92
C TYR A 222 3.65 0.87 5.28
N ASN A 223 3.78 0.89 3.95
CA ASN A 223 5.03 0.54 3.26
C ASN A 223 5.90 1.78 3.03
N LEU A 224 7.22 1.58 3.03
CA LEU A 224 8.21 2.60 2.73
C LEU A 224 8.87 2.30 1.38
N PHE A 225 8.89 3.30 0.50
CA PHE A 225 9.57 3.29 -0.79
C PHE A 225 10.67 4.35 -0.76
N GLU A 226 11.93 3.95 -0.91
CA GLU A 226 13.08 4.87 -0.92
C GLU A 226 13.92 4.69 -2.18
N ARG A 227 14.06 5.74 -3.00
CA ARG A 227 14.82 5.67 -4.26
C ARG A 227 14.31 4.53 -5.16
N CYS A 228 12.99 4.43 -5.26
CA CYS A 228 12.32 3.55 -6.23
C CYS A 228 12.28 4.27 -7.58
N ASP A 229 13.38 4.17 -8.31
CA ASP A 229 13.70 4.97 -9.49
C ASP A 229 13.57 4.19 -10.81
N GLY A 230 13.07 2.95 -10.75
CA GLY A 230 12.98 2.08 -11.91
C GLY A 230 11.90 2.47 -12.92
N ASP A 231 10.83 3.13 -12.47
CA ASP A 231 9.70 3.51 -13.31
C ASP A 231 9.02 4.77 -12.74
N PRO A 232 8.38 5.61 -13.56
CA PRO A 232 7.46 6.64 -13.08
C PRO A 232 6.32 6.12 -12.18
N GLU A 233 6.02 4.81 -12.22
CA GLU A 233 4.99 4.14 -11.42
C GLU A 233 5.66 3.27 -10.33
N ALA A 234 5.90 3.82 -9.13
CA ALA A 234 6.38 3.00 -8.01
C ALA A 234 5.30 1.98 -7.58
N ILE A 235 4.05 2.44 -7.47
CA ILE A 235 2.87 1.60 -7.31
C ILE A 235 1.98 1.80 -8.54
N SER A 236 1.87 0.78 -9.38
CA SER A 236 1.02 0.77 -10.56
C SER A 236 -0.23 -0.08 -10.32
N VAL A 237 -1.38 0.58 -10.17
CA VAL A 237 -2.67 -0.07 -9.95
C VAL A 237 -3.35 -0.28 -11.30
N LYS A 238 -3.58 -1.54 -11.65
CA LYS A 238 -4.15 -1.99 -12.93
C LYS A 238 -5.29 -3.00 -12.69
N SER A 239 -6.07 -2.75 -11.65
CA SER A 239 -7.22 -3.53 -11.17
C SER A 239 -8.15 -2.61 -10.36
N SER A 240 -9.34 -3.09 -10.00
CA SER A 240 -10.36 -2.28 -9.32
C SER A 240 -10.46 -2.56 -7.81
N GLY A 241 -11.04 -1.61 -7.06
CA GLY A 241 -11.39 -1.78 -5.64
C GLY A 241 -10.22 -1.79 -4.64
N ASN A 242 -9.06 -1.27 -5.02
CA ASN A 242 -7.87 -1.33 -4.17
C ASN A 242 -7.80 -0.19 -3.15
N THR A 243 -7.13 -0.41 -2.01
CA THR A 243 -6.84 0.60 -1.00
C THR A 243 -5.33 0.79 -0.83
N ILE A 244 -4.83 1.99 -1.11
CA ILE A 244 -3.41 2.34 -1.04
C ILE A 244 -3.29 3.45 0.00
N ARG A 245 -2.85 3.11 1.22
CA ARG A 245 -2.92 4.06 2.34
C ARG A 245 -1.72 4.08 3.27
N TYR A 246 -1.46 5.24 3.87
CA TYR A 246 -0.44 5.41 4.92
C TYR A 246 0.97 4.96 4.51
N ASN A 247 1.27 4.93 3.21
CA ASN A 247 2.59 4.62 2.69
C ASN A 247 3.45 5.89 2.70
N THR A 248 4.77 5.71 2.70
CA THR A 248 5.73 6.80 2.48
C THR A 248 6.56 6.51 1.25
N LEU A 249 6.50 7.39 0.26
CA LEU A 249 7.39 7.41 -0.89
C LEU A 249 8.35 8.58 -0.68
N ARG A 250 9.64 8.28 -0.53
CA ARG A 250 10.69 9.25 -0.25
C ARG A 250 11.75 9.20 -1.34
N ASP A 251 12.12 10.36 -1.85
CA ASP A 251 13.20 10.52 -2.83
C ASP A 251 13.13 9.51 -3.97
N SER A 252 11.91 9.20 -4.43
CA SER A 252 11.64 8.22 -5.47
C SER A 252 11.25 8.90 -6.77
N GLN A 253 11.71 8.37 -7.90
CA GLN A 253 11.22 8.78 -9.20
C GLN A 253 9.74 8.43 -9.35
N GLY A 254 9.38 7.22 -8.95
CA GLY A 254 8.05 6.68 -9.12
C GLY A 254 7.05 7.17 -8.08
N GLY A 255 5.81 7.33 -8.53
CA GLY A 255 4.66 7.73 -7.71
C GLY A 255 3.61 6.63 -7.53
N ILE A 256 2.41 7.02 -7.10
CA ILE A 256 1.22 6.15 -7.06
C ILE A 256 0.38 6.42 -8.30
N VAL A 257 0.20 5.42 -9.16
CA VAL A 257 -0.56 5.57 -10.40
C VAL A 257 -1.72 4.60 -10.42
N LEU A 258 -2.94 5.14 -10.38
CA LEU A 258 -4.16 4.42 -10.73
C LEU A 258 -4.21 4.37 -12.26
N ARG A 259 -3.51 3.37 -12.80
CA ARG A 259 -3.20 3.27 -14.22
C ARG A 259 -4.34 2.67 -15.02
N HIS A 260 -5.02 1.67 -14.47
CA HIS A 260 -6.26 1.11 -14.99
C HIS A 260 -7.15 0.62 -13.84
N GLY A 261 -8.44 0.46 -14.12
CA GLY A 261 -9.43 0.00 -13.14
C GLY A 261 -10.11 1.17 -12.42
N ASN A 262 -11.07 0.85 -11.56
CA ASN A 262 -12.01 1.80 -10.98
C ASN A 262 -12.10 1.61 -9.45
N HIS A 263 -12.79 2.51 -8.75
CA HIS A 263 -13.18 2.34 -7.34
C HIS A 263 -12.02 2.14 -6.34
N SER A 264 -10.81 2.59 -6.68
CA SER A 264 -9.67 2.53 -5.77
C SER A 264 -9.58 3.77 -4.86
N THR A 265 -9.11 3.58 -3.63
CA THR A 265 -8.88 4.62 -2.63
C THR A 265 -7.38 4.85 -2.41
N VAL A 266 -6.94 6.10 -2.46
CA VAL A 266 -5.58 6.55 -2.15
C VAL A 266 -5.65 7.51 -0.96
N GLU A 267 -5.27 7.03 0.22
CA GLU A 267 -5.54 7.71 1.49
C GLU A 267 -4.28 7.94 2.33
N GLY A 268 -4.05 9.17 2.77
CA GLY A 268 -3.10 9.41 3.87
C GLY A 268 -1.64 9.07 3.53
N ASN A 269 -1.25 9.10 2.26
CA ASN A 269 0.11 8.78 1.83
C ASN A 269 1.03 10.01 1.90
N TRP A 270 2.29 9.78 2.24
CA TRP A 270 3.35 10.78 2.24
C TRP A 270 4.22 10.62 0.99
N LEU A 271 4.22 11.60 0.09
CA LEU A 271 5.10 11.64 -1.09
C LEU A 271 6.04 12.82 -0.93
N LEU A 272 7.29 12.54 -0.56
CA LEU A 272 8.25 13.51 -0.03
C LEU A 272 9.55 13.51 -0.85
N GLY A 273 9.82 14.63 -1.52
CA GLY A 273 10.93 14.70 -2.46
C GLY A 273 10.74 13.74 -3.64
N GLY A 274 11.74 13.62 -4.51
CA GLY A 274 11.65 12.79 -5.70
C GLY A 274 10.93 13.49 -6.87
N LYS A 275 10.23 12.71 -7.72
CA LYS A 275 9.75 13.20 -9.02
C LYS A 275 8.24 13.15 -9.19
N GLU A 276 7.64 11.96 -9.29
CA GLU A 276 6.20 11.82 -9.57
C GLU A 276 5.39 11.65 -8.29
N GLY A 277 4.17 12.16 -8.28
CA GLY A 277 3.25 12.01 -7.15
C GLY A 277 2.12 11.01 -7.43
N ILE A 278 0.87 11.47 -7.37
CA ILE A 278 -0.32 10.67 -7.62
C ILE A 278 -0.85 10.94 -9.04
N ARG A 279 -1.20 9.90 -9.80
CA ARG A 279 -1.83 10.02 -11.12
C ARG A 279 -3.04 9.10 -11.25
N LEU A 280 -4.13 9.62 -11.79
CA LEU A 280 -5.43 8.96 -11.82
C LEU A 280 -5.96 8.81 -13.24
N TYR A 281 -6.41 7.60 -13.57
CA TYR A 281 -7.26 7.25 -14.71
C TYR A 281 -8.38 6.35 -14.21
N GLY A 282 -9.47 6.24 -14.97
CA GLY A 282 -10.61 5.43 -14.55
C GLY A 282 -11.48 6.14 -13.52
N ASN A 283 -12.44 5.40 -13.00
CA ASN A 283 -13.65 5.98 -12.43
C ASN A 283 -13.78 5.79 -10.92
N ASP A 284 -14.54 6.70 -10.31
CA ASP A 284 -15.09 6.53 -8.95
C ASP A 284 -13.99 6.36 -7.88
N HIS A 285 -12.83 6.99 -8.09
CA HIS A 285 -11.71 6.98 -7.15
C HIS A 285 -11.90 7.93 -5.98
N LEU A 286 -11.33 7.57 -4.82
CA LEU A 286 -11.21 8.48 -3.68
C LEU A 286 -9.72 8.79 -3.43
N VAL A 287 -9.36 10.07 -3.44
CA VAL A 287 -8.00 10.55 -3.13
C VAL A 287 -8.07 11.55 -1.99
N VAL A 288 -7.68 11.10 -0.80
CA VAL A 288 -7.98 11.83 0.44
C VAL A 288 -6.80 11.89 1.40
N ASN A 289 -6.63 13.00 2.11
CA ASN A 289 -5.62 13.16 3.16
C ASN A 289 -4.17 12.94 2.71
N ASN A 290 -3.82 13.00 1.42
CA ASN A 290 -2.44 12.78 0.99
C ASN A 290 -1.60 14.04 1.15
N HIS A 291 -0.31 13.88 1.50
CA HIS A 291 0.65 14.97 1.59
C HIS A 291 1.75 14.79 0.53
N LEU A 292 1.79 15.72 -0.43
CA LEU A 292 2.70 15.68 -1.57
C LEU A 292 3.59 16.91 -1.54
N ALA A 293 4.87 16.73 -1.24
CA ALA A 293 5.77 17.84 -0.98
C ALA A 293 7.14 17.70 -1.65
N GLY A 294 7.61 18.79 -2.27
CA GLY A 294 8.96 18.87 -2.84
C GLY A 294 9.15 18.03 -4.11
N LEU A 295 8.08 17.68 -4.81
CA LEU A 295 8.15 16.86 -6.02
C LEU A 295 8.65 17.67 -7.22
N THR A 296 9.64 17.11 -7.93
CA THR A 296 10.28 17.76 -9.09
C THR A 296 9.55 17.51 -10.41
N GLY A 297 8.57 16.62 -10.43
CA GLY A 297 7.67 16.33 -11.55
C GLY A 297 6.27 16.87 -11.29
N ARG A 298 5.25 16.01 -11.50
CA ARG A 298 3.83 16.34 -11.29
C ARG A 298 3.33 15.70 -10.00
N ALA A 299 2.82 16.51 -9.08
CA ALA A 299 2.38 16.05 -7.78
C ALA A 299 1.03 15.35 -7.84
N LEU A 300 0.00 15.95 -8.41
CA LEU A 300 -1.30 15.28 -8.58
C LEU A 300 -1.78 15.49 -10.01
N VAL A 301 -2.08 14.38 -10.70
CA VAL A 301 -2.49 14.37 -12.10
C VAL A 301 -3.87 13.75 -12.23
N ILE A 302 -4.82 14.52 -12.77
CA ILE A 302 -6.13 14.02 -13.20
C ILE A 302 -6.03 13.71 -14.71
N GLY A 303 -5.99 12.43 -15.04
CA GLY A 303 -5.69 11.95 -16.38
C GLY A 303 -6.87 12.02 -17.35
N SER A 304 -6.65 12.61 -18.52
CA SER A 304 -7.54 12.49 -19.68
C SER A 304 -7.36 11.15 -20.40
N GLY A 305 -8.41 10.57 -20.95
CA GLY A 305 -8.40 9.25 -21.57
C GLY A 305 -8.04 9.21 -23.06
N THR A 306 -7.43 8.11 -23.49
CA THR A 306 -7.42 7.70 -24.91
C THR A 306 -8.68 6.91 -25.27
N THR A 307 -9.34 6.33 -24.26
CA THR A 307 -10.69 5.77 -24.31
C THR A 307 -11.56 6.53 -23.29
N ARG A 308 -12.88 6.42 -23.42
CA ARG A 308 -13.81 6.99 -22.44
C ARG A 308 -13.77 6.14 -21.18
N ASP A 309 -14.26 4.90 -21.31
CA ASP A 309 -14.33 3.90 -20.24
C ASP A 309 -14.12 2.51 -20.83
N HIS A 310 -13.33 1.68 -20.16
CA HIS A 310 -13.33 0.24 -20.40
C HIS A 310 -14.64 -0.38 -19.89
N HIS A 311 -15.07 -1.44 -20.55
CA HIS A 311 -16.29 -2.16 -20.22
C HIS A 311 -16.12 -3.69 -20.33
N GLU A 312 -17.06 -4.43 -19.75
CA GLU A 312 -17.07 -5.89 -19.88
C GLU A 312 -17.22 -6.30 -21.35
N GLY A 313 -16.52 -7.35 -21.74
CA GLY A 313 -16.55 -7.90 -23.10
C GLY A 313 -15.49 -7.37 -24.07
N GLU A 314 -14.73 -6.32 -23.74
CA GLU A 314 -13.63 -5.88 -24.62
C GLU A 314 -12.49 -6.90 -24.68
N THR A 315 -11.80 -6.93 -25.81
CA THR A 315 -10.54 -7.65 -26.03
C THR A 315 -9.39 -7.08 -25.19
N THR A 316 -8.27 -7.82 -25.12
CA THR A 316 -7.07 -7.34 -24.42
C THR A 316 -6.47 -6.10 -25.10
N GLU A 317 -6.54 -6.04 -26.42
CA GLU A 317 -6.06 -4.93 -27.26
C GLU A 317 -6.84 -3.65 -27.02
N GLU A 318 -8.18 -3.73 -27.01
CA GLU A 318 -9.06 -2.60 -26.69
C GLU A 318 -8.77 -2.05 -25.29
N ARG A 319 -8.44 -2.95 -24.34
CA ARG A 319 -8.16 -2.61 -22.94
C ARG A 319 -6.81 -1.95 -22.67
N ARG A 320 -5.99 -1.66 -23.69
CA ARG A 320 -4.68 -1.00 -23.53
C ARG A 320 -4.77 0.51 -23.32
N GLY A 321 -5.93 1.12 -23.61
CA GLY A 321 -6.15 2.56 -23.47
C GLY A 321 -6.01 3.07 -22.02
N ASN A 322 -5.93 4.39 -21.86
CA ASN A 322 -6.20 5.05 -20.59
C ASN A 322 -7.66 5.48 -20.58
N ASP A 323 -8.41 5.11 -19.55
CA ASP A 323 -9.73 5.68 -19.29
C ASP A 323 -9.59 7.14 -18.88
N ALA A 324 -10.59 7.96 -19.24
CA ALA A 324 -10.68 9.29 -18.65
C ALA A 324 -10.96 9.15 -17.15
N CYS A 325 -10.43 10.07 -16.35
CA CYS A 325 -10.73 10.08 -14.92
C CYS A 325 -12.10 10.71 -14.67
N ASP A 326 -13.13 9.89 -14.46
CA ASP A 326 -14.49 10.39 -14.23
C ASP A 326 -14.98 10.10 -12.78
N ARG A 327 -15.73 11.04 -12.20
CA ARG A 327 -16.37 10.93 -10.86
C ARG A 327 -15.42 10.69 -9.68
N ALA A 328 -14.13 10.97 -9.83
CA ALA A 328 -13.20 10.91 -8.71
C ALA A 328 -13.51 12.00 -7.67
N VAL A 329 -13.22 11.71 -6.40
CA VAL A 329 -13.29 12.67 -5.28
C VAL A 329 -11.88 12.91 -4.75
N ILE A 330 -11.40 14.14 -4.87
CA ILE A 330 -10.06 14.57 -4.47
C ILE A 330 -10.22 15.63 -3.38
N VAL A 331 -10.01 15.22 -2.13
CA VAL A 331 -10.38 16.03 -0.97
C VAL A 331 -9.38 16.00 0.17
N HIS A 332 -9.22 17.11 0.89
CA HIS A 332 -8.32 17.19 2.05
C HIS A 332 -6.87 16.79 1.74
N ASN A 333 -6.36 17.02 0.53
CA ASN A 333 -4.94 16.78 0.23
C ASN A 333 -4.12 18.05 0.49
N THR A 334 -2.85 17.90 0.90
CA THR A 334 -1.89 19.01 1.00
C THR A 334 -0.80 18.84 -0.07
N LEU A 335 -0.72 19.80 -0.99
CA LEU A 335 0.27 19.86 -2.05
C LEU A 335 1.18 21.06 -1.81
N ARG A 336 2.46 20.84 -1.52
CA ARG A 336 3.36 21.91 -1.10
C ARG A 336 4.69 21.92 -1.84
N ALA A 337 5.12 23.09 -2.32
CA ALA A 337 6.46 23.29 -2.89
C ALA A 337 6.80 22.29 -4.01
N ASN A 338 5.80 21.93 -4.81
CA ASN A 338 5.96 21.05 -5.97
C ASN A 338 6.23 21.88 -7.22
N LYS A 339 7.00 21.33 -8.16
CA LYS A 339 7.22 21.98 -9.46
C LYS A 339 5.91 22.15 -10.24
N SER A 340 5.05 21.14 -10.20
CA SER A 340 3.68 21.17 -10.71
C SER A 340 2.78 20.53 -9.66
N SER A 341 1.83 21.30 -9.11
CA SER A 341 0.97 20.86 -8.01
C SER A 341 -0.20 20.02 -8.51
N LEU A 342 -1.33 20.63 -8.87
CA LEU A 342 -2.46 19.92 -9.48
C LEU A 342 -2.43 20.14 -10.99
N SER A 343 -2.46 19.07 -11.77
CA SER A 343 -2.39 19.18 -13.23
C SER A 343 -3.29 18.17 -13.95
N GLY A 344 -3.59 18.48 -15.21
CA GLY A 344 -4.26 17.59 -16.13
C GLY A 344 -3.33 17.04 -17.20
N GLU A 345 -3.94 16.26 -18.08
CA GLU A 345 -3.36 15.85 -19.35
C GLU A 345 -4.31 16.25 -20.49
N THR A 346 -3.82 16.14 -21.72
CA THR A 346 -4.60 16.46 -22.92
C THR A 346 -4.60 15.24 -23.84
N ARG A 347 -5.72 14.52 -23.85
CA ARG A 347 -6.01 13.39 -24.75
C ARG A 347 -7.43 13.54 -25.34
N THR A 348 -7.88 12.54 -26.08
CA THR A 348 -9.18 12.54 -26.78
C THR A 348 -10.37 12.75 -25.86
N TYR A 349 -10.33 12.17 -24.65
CA TYR A 349 -11.43 12.18 -23.71
C TYR A 349 -11.05 12.95 -22.45
N GLU A 350 -11.71 14.06 -22.22
CA GLU A 350 -11.54 14.89 -21.03
C GLU A 350 -12.10 14.21 -19.77
N PRO A 351 -11.50 14.42 -18.59
CA PRO A 351 -12.07 14.03 -17.29
C PRO A 351 -13.45 14.66 -17.04
N ARG A 352 -14.35 13.93 -16.36
CA ARG A 352 -15.72 14.37 -16.06
C ARG A 352 -16.11 14.23 -14.60
N ASP A 353 -16.93 15.18 -14.13
CA ASP A 353 -17.65 15.06 -12.86
C ASP A 353 -16.75 14.82 -11.62
N VAL A 354 -15.48 15.25 -11.68
CA VAL A 354 -14.53 15.15 -10.58
C VAL A 354 -14.84 16.22 -9.53
N VAL A 355 -14.83 15.83 -8.26
CA VAL A 355 -14.91 16.75 -7.13
C VAL A 355 -13.51 17.07 -6.64
N VAL A 356 -13.12 18.33 -6.65
CA VAL A 356 -11.86 18.82 -6.07
C VAL A 356 -12.19 19.81 -4.95
N ALA A 357 -12.15 19.32 -3.71
CA ALA A 357 -12.65 20.07 -2.56
C ALA A 357 -11.68 20.11 -1.39
N ASP A 358 -11.67 21.21 -0.64
CA ASP A 358 -10.99 21.29 0.66
C ASP A 358 -9.52 20.86 0.64
N ASN A 359 -8.83 21.05 -0.50
CA ASN A 359 -7.40 20.80 -0.63
C ASN A 359 -6.60 22.06 -0.31
N LEU A 360 -5.39 21.87 0.20
CA LEU A 360 -4.43 22.93 0.45
C LEU A 360 -3.30 22.87 -0.58
N ILE A 361 -3.16 23.89 -1.42
CA ILE A 361 -2.17 23.91 -2.52
C ILE A 361 -1.27 25.15 -2.37
N VAL A 362 0.01 24.94 -2.08
CA VAL A 362 0.97 25.99 -1.73
C VAL A 362 2.24 25.90 -2.59
N GLY A 363 2.60 26.98 -3.27
CA GLY A 363 3.80 27.00 -4.12
C GLY A 363 4.17 28.38 -4.66
N ASP A 364 5.45 28.56 -4.98
CA ASP A 364 6.03 29.86 -5.35
C ASP A 364 6.41 30.00 -6.82
N SER A 365 6.30 28.93 -7.61
CA SER A 365 6.66 28.93 -9.03
C SER A 365 5.60 28.29 -9.91
N GLY A 366 5.46 28.79 -11.14
CA GLY A 366 4.52 28.25 -12.13
C GLY A 366 3.07 28.56 -11.78
N SER A 367 2.20 27.58 -11.99
CA SER A 367 0.77 27.63 -11.64
C SER A 367 0.42 26.53 -10.64
N LEU A 368 -0.42 26.84 -9.66
CA LEU A 368 -0.88 25.88 -8.65
C LEU A 368 -1.83 24.84 -9.24
N VAL A 369 -2.68 25.24 -10.21
CA VAL A 369 -3.55 24.32 -10.97
C VAL A 369 -3.36 24.51 -12.47
N ALA A 370 -3.05 23.43 -13.18
CA ALA A 370 -2.89 23.41 -14.64
C ALA A 370 -3.71 22.27 -15.25
N LEU A 371 -5.03 22.43 -15.33
CA LEU A 371 -5.94 21.48 -15.95
C LEU A 371 -6.30 21.91 -17.37
N GLY A 372 -6.36 20.92 -18.27
CA GLY A 372 -6.90 21.09 -19.61
C GLY A 372 -8.43 21.10 -19.62
N ALA A 373 -9.01 20.73 -20.76
CA ALA A 373 -10.44 20.52 -20.88
C ALA A 373 -10.94 19.54 -19.81
N ASN A 374 -12.08 19.86 -19.21
CA ASN A 374 -12.78 19.06 -18.23
C ASN A 374 -14.26 19.44 -18.26
N THR A 375 -15.15 18.51 -17.88
CA THR A 375 -16.60 18.71 -17.90
C THR A 375 -17.19 18.39 -16.53
N GLY A 376 -18.11 19.21 -16.01
CA GLY A 376 -18.86 18.87 -14.80
C GLY A 376 -18.07 18.89 -13.49
N PHE A 377 -16.84 19.42 -13.48
CA PHE A 377 -16.03 19.48 -12.26
C PHE A 377 -16.68 20.35 -11.18
N ILE A 378 -16.58 19.90 -9.94
CA ILE A 378 -16.97 20.67 -8.75
C ILE A 378 -15.71 21.13 -8.04
N TRP A 379 -15.57 22.44 -7.87
CA TRP A 379 -14.50 23.09 -7.13
C TRP A 379 -15.06 23.81 -5.92
N GLN A 380 -14.60 23.49 -4.72
CA GLN A 380 -15.08 24.17 -3.50
C GLN A 380 -14.08 24.11 -2.34
N GLY A 381 -14.05 25.16 -1.53
CA GLY A 381 -13.33 25.16 -0.25
C GLY A 381 -11.81 24.95 -0.33
N ASN A 382 -11.18 24.98 -1.51
CA ASN A 382 -9.73 24.83 -1.60
C ASN A 382 -9.02 26.09 -1.08
N ILE A 383 -7.81 25.95 -0.54
CA ILE A 383 -6.92 27.08 -0.24
C ILE A 383 -5.73 27.05 -1.19
N LEU A 384 -5.48 28.20 -1.84
CA LEU A 384 -4.29 28.46 -2.64
C LEU A 384 -3.37 29.46 -1.93
N TRP A 385 -2.05 29.25 -1.98
CA TRP A 385 -1.08 30.20 -1.42
C TRP A 385 0.30 30.15 -2.10
N GLY A 386 1.08 31.22 -1.92
CA GLY A 386 2.44 31.38 -2.42
C GLY A 386 2.54 32.37 -3.59
N ALA A 387 3.69 32.43 -4.25
CA ALA A 387 3.93 33.30 -5.40
C ALA A 387 3.48 32.74 -6.77
N ALA A 388 3.19 31.43 -6.88
CA ALA A 388 2.69 30.81 -8.11
C ALA A 388 1.29 31.31 -8.48
N SER A 389 0.96 31.42 -9.77
CA SER A 389 -0.40 31.81 -10.18
C SER A 389 -1.44 30.75 -9.79
N ASP A 390 -2.71 31.13 -9.65
CA ASP A 390 -3.81 30.17 -9.42
C ASP A 390 -3.94 29.16 -10.56
N GLY A 391 -3.62 29.61 -11.78
CA GLY A 391 -3.72 28.84 -13.00
C GLY A 391 -5.17 28.68 -13.46
N THR A 392 -5.61 27.45 -13.71
CA THR A 392 -6.93 27.17 -14.32
C THR A 392 -8.04 26.90 -13.30
N LEU A 393 -7.77 27.04 -11.99
CA LEU A 393 -8.80 26.84 -10.96
C LEU A 393 -9.83 28.00 -11.02
N PRO A 394 -11.14 27.72 -11.15
CA PRO A 394 -12.16 28.77 -11.17
C PRO A 394 -12.20 29.58 -9.86
N ASN A 395 -12.36 30.91 -9.94
CA ASN A 395 -12.34 31.81 -8.76
C ASN A 395 -13.33 31.45 -7.63
N ALA A 396 -14.45 30.79 -7.94
CA ALA A 396 -15.41 30.34 -6.92
C ALA A 396 -14.96 29.10 -6.13
N GLY A 397 -13.92 28.40 -6.62
CA GLY A 397 -13.49 27.12 -6.10
C GLY A 397 -12.42 27.17 -5.01
N TYR A 398 -11.89 28.35 -4.70
CA TYR A 398 -10.82 28.53 -3.72
C TYR A 398 -10.87 29.87 -3.00
N THR A 399 -10.18 29.93 -1.86
CA THR A 399 -9.72 31.17 -1.23
C THR A 399 -8.21 31.26 -1.32
N ARG A 400 -7.68 32.44 -1.66
CA ARG A 400 -6.23 32.67 -1.67
C ARG A 400 -5.78 33.35 -0.38
N VAL A 401 -5.15 32.59 0.52
CA VAL A 401 -4.77 33.08 1.86
C VAL A 401 -3.64 32.24 2.45
N ASP A 402 -2.78 32.84 3.26
CA ASP A 402 -1.71 32.13 3.96
C ASP A 402 -2.27 31.07 4.93
N PRO A 403 -2.05 29.76 4.68
CA PRO A 403 -2.50 28.70 5.57
C PRO A 403 -1.70 28.60 6.87
N ARG A 404 -0.66 29.43 7.06
CA ARG A 404 0.21 29.45 8.25
C ARG A 404 0.83 28.08 8.55
N LEU A 405 1.33 27.43 7.50
CA LEU A 405 2.01 26.14 7.65
C LEU A 405 3.36 26.32 8.35
N VAL A 406 3.64 25.48 9.34
CA VAL A 406 4.91 25.46 10.08
C VAL A 406 5.56 24.08 10.04
N PRO A 407 6.90 23.98 9.94
CA PRO A 407 7.59 22.70 9.99
C PRO A 407 7.48 22.07 11.38
N SER A 408 7.20 20.77 11.41
CA SER A 408 7.26 19.92 12.59
C SER A 408 8.60 19.17 12.68
N SER A 409 8.84 18.47 13.79
CA SER A 409 10.10 17.74 14.05
C SER A 409 10.37 16.58 13.09
N ASP A 410 9.34 16.05 12.43
CA ASP A 410 9.43 15.01 11.40
C ASP A 410 9.64 15.57 9.98
N GLY A 411 9.81 16.89 9.85
CA GLY A 411 10.06 17.57 8.57
C GLY A 411 8.81 17.91 7.76
N VAL A 412 7.62 17.46 8.21
CA VAL A 412 6.34 17.77 7.56
C VAL A 412 5.86 19.16 7.99
N HIS A 413 5.24 19.89 7.07
CA HIS A 413 4.60 21.18 7.38
C HIS A 413 3.12 20.97 7.71
N ARG A 414 2.70 21.45 8.89
CA ARG A 414 1.33 21.34 9.43
C ARG A 414 0.72 22.70 9.73
N LEU A 415 -0.58 22.74 9.94
CA LEU A 415 -1.30 23.96 10.31
C LEU A 415 -0.80 24.49 11.66
N ALA A 416 -0.72 25.82 11.78
CA ALA A 416 -0.46 26.49 13.05
C ALA A 416 -1.75 27.10 13.62
N ALA A 417 -1.70 27.45 14.91
CA ALA A 417 -2.78 28.15 15.60
C ALA A 417 -3.26 29.39 14.81
N GLY A 418 -4.57 29.51 14.62
CA GLY A 418 -5.17 30.61 13.86
C GLY A 418 -4.95 30.53 12.35
N SER A 419 -4.59 29.36 11.81
CA SER A 419 -4.66 29.12 10.38
C SER A 419 -6.09 29.33 9.86
N PRO A 420 -6.27 29.97 8.68
CA PRO A 420 -7.56 30.10 8.02
C PRO A 420 -8.11 28.77 7.49
N ALA A 421 -7.31 27.69 7.48
CA ALA A 421 -7.77 26.36 7.10
C ALA A 421 -8.58 25.68 8.21
N ILE A 422 -8.48 26.15 9.46
CA ILE A 422 -9.09 25.49 10.61
C ILE A 422 -10.61 25.60 10.57
N GLY A 423 -11.31 24.47 10.60
CA GLY A 423 -12.76 24.35 10.58
C GLY A 423 -13.41 24.89 9.30
N ALA A 424 -12.64 25.04 8.22
CA ALA A 424 -13.06 25.75 7.01
C ALA A 424 -13.49 24.82 5.86
N ALA A 425 -13.38 23.50 6.02
CA ALA A 425 -13.77 22.56 4.98
C ALA A 425 -15.28 22.58 4.71
N THR A 426 -15.65 22.40 3.45
CA THR A 426 -16.99 22.66 2.92
C THR A 426 -17.71 21.41 2.41
N LEU A 427 -16.99 20.35 2.04
CA LEU A 427 -17.59 19.13 1.47
C LEU A 427 -18.23 18.26 2.54
N THR A 428 -19.55 18.34 2.71
CA THR A 428 -20.28 17.57 3.73
C THR A 428 -20.76 16.19 3.27
N THR A 429 -20.66 15.85 1.98
CA THR A 429 -21.19 14.61 1.41
C THR A 429 -20.31 13.39 1.65
N LEU A 430 -19.05 13.59 2.05
CA LEU A 430 -18.11 12.53 2.40
C LEU A 430 -17.73 12.62 3.88
N SER A 431 -17.74 11.48 4.57
CA SER A 431 -17.21 11.36 5.93
C SER A 431 -15.73 10.97 5.88
N VAL A 432 -14.88 11.83 6.42
CA VAL A 432 -13.43 11.59 6.58
C VAL A 432 -13.13 11.64 8.08
N PRO A 433 -13.09 10.49 8.77
CA PRO A 433 -13.12 10.46 10.24
C PRO A 433 -11.79 10.89 10.86
N GLU A 434 -10.67 10.59 10.20
CA GLU A 434 -9.33 10.92 10.65
C GLU A 434 -8.58 11.71 9.57
N ASP A 435 -7.57 12.45 9.99
CA ASP A 435 -6.62 13.15 9.12
C ASP A 435 -5.39 12.28 8.81
N ILE A 436 -4.39 12.85 8.14
CA ILE A 436 -3.16 12.12 7.81
C ILE A 436 -2.36 11.69 9.04
N ASP A 437 -2.40 12.46 10.12
CA ASP A 437 -1.65 12.21 11.36
C ASP A 437 -2.37 11.25 12.32
N GLY A 438 -3.60 10.84 12.01
CA GLY A 438 -4.40 9.95 12.87
C GLY A 438 -5.20 10.68 13.94
N HIS A 439 -5.40 11.98 13.80
CA HIS A 439 -6.29 12.78 14.63
C HIS A 439 -7.71 12.79 14.03
N ALA A 440 -8.72 12.82 14.90
CA ALA A 440 -10.11 12.85 14.47
C ALA A 440 -10.49 14.24 13.94
N ARG A 441 -11.14 14.34 12.78
CA ARG A 441 -11.50 15.63 12.16
C ARG A 441 -12.76 16.30 12.72
N GLY A 442 -13.55 15.60 13.52
CA GLY A 442 -14.81 16.13 14.07
C GLY A 442 -15.81 16.61 13.00
N THR A 443 -16.69 17.55 13.37
CA THR A 443 -17.73 18.08 12.47
C THR A 443 -17.31 19.34 11.71
N ALA A 444 -16.36 20.11 12.25
CA ALA A 444 -15.79 21.29 11.62
C ALA A 444 -14.35 20.96 11.23
N ARG A 445 -14.19 20.40 10.03
CA ARG A 445 -12.94 19.81 9.55
C ARG A 445 -12.04 20.87 8.94
N ASP A 446 -10.75 20.61 8.96
CA ASP A 446 -9.76 21.50 8.38
C ASP A 446 -9.55 21.25 6.87
N ILE A 447 -9.17 22.29 6.15
CA ILE A 447 -8.75 22.20 4.74
C ILE A 447 -7.32 21.67 4.68
N GLY A 448 -7.07 20.69 3.80
CA GLY A 448 -5.79 20.00 3.68
C GLY A 448 -5.72 18.69 4.50
N ALA A 449 -4.57 18.03 4.43
CA ALA A 449 -4.37 16.67 4.94
C ALA A 449 -4.29 16.54 6.45
N ASP A 450 -3.92 17.61 7.13
CA ASP A 450 -3.76 17.73 8.58
C ASP A 450 -5.02 18.34 9.19
N GLU A 451 -5.37 17.89 10.38
CA GLU A 451 -6.34 18.52 11.27
C GLU A 451 -5.58 19.17 12.42
N TYR A 452 -5.70 20.49 12.55
CA TYR A 452 -4.94 21.25 13.53
C TYR A 452 -5.11 20.68 14.93
N SER A 453 -4.00 20.21 15.47
CA SER A 453 -3.94 19.55 16.76
C SER A 453 -2.65 19.91 17.47
N THR A 454 -2.72 19.92 18.80
CA THR A 454 -1.52 20.04 19.65
C THR A 454 -1.03 18.68 20.16
N LEU A 455 -1.75 17.61 19.81
CA LEU A 455 -1.35 16.25 20.13
C LEU A 455 -0.21 15.81 19.21
N ALA A 456 0.63 14.90 19.70
CA ALA A 456 1.62 14.27 18.85
C ALA A 456 0.92 13.49 17.72
N PRO A 457 1.47 13.51 16.48
CA PRO A 457 0.93 12.73 15.38
C PRO A 457 1.04 11.22 15.72
N VAL A 458 -0.04 10.47 15.47
CA VAL A 458 -0.07 9.00 15.63
C VAL A 458 0.55 8.33 14.41
N ARG A 459 0.33 8.91 13.24
CA ARG A 459 0.94 8.55 11.96
C ARG A 459 1.93 9.62 11.55
N ARG A 460 3.10 9.21 11.06
CA ARG A 460 4.15 10.10 10.53
C ARG A 460 4.76 9.46 9.29
N PRO A 461 5.55 10.20 8.47
CA PRO A 461 6.35 9.58 7.44
C PRO A 461 7.20 8.44 8.01
N LEU A 462 7.15 7.30 7.34
CA LEU A 462 7.82 6.07 7.76
C LEU A 462 9.32 6.19 7.56
N THR A 463 10.07 5.62 8.49
CA THR A 463 11.52 5.43 8.39
C THR A 463 11.84 3.94 8.28
N PRO A 464 13.08 3.57 7.90
CA PRO A 464 13.49 2.17 7.84
C PRO A 464 13.31 1.38 9.16
N THR A 465 13.15 2.05 10.30
CA THR A 465 12.85 1.41 11.59
C THR A 465 11.39 0.98 11.74
N ASP A 466 10.47 1.57 10.97
CA ASP A 466 9.03 1.30 11.05
C ASP A 466 8.60 0.12 10.17
N VAL A 467 9.47 -0.27 9.23
CA VAL A 467 9.21 -1.23 8.15
C VAL A 467 10.29 -2.31 8.05
N GLY A 468 10.09 -3.25 7.13
CA GLY A 468 11.05 -4.29 6.83
C GLY A 468 11.19 -5.35 7.93
N PRO A 469 12.20 -6.23 7.81
CA PRO A 469 12.29 -7.45 8.61
C PRO A 469 12.24 -7.24 10.12
N ASN A 470 12.72 -6.08 10.57
CA ASN A 470 12.85 -5.75 11.98
C ASN A 470 11.66 -4.98 12.57
N ALA A 471 10.68 -4.56 11.74
CA ALA A 471 9.51 -3.83 12.23
C ALA A 471 8.68 -4.63 13.24
N SER A 472 8.07 -3.93 14.20
CA SER A 472 7.12 -4.50 15.18
C SER A 472 5.90 -5.10 14.50
#